data_AF-A0A7W1RBA6-F1
#
_entry.id   AF-A0A7W1RBA6-F1
#
_cell.length_a   1.000
_cell.length_b   1.000
_cell.length_c   1.000
_cell.angle_alpha   90.00
_cell.angle_beta   90.00
_cell.angle_gamma   90.00
#
_symmetry.space_group_name_H-M   'P 1'
#
loop_
_entity.id
_entity.type
_entity.pdbx_description
1 polymer ?
#
loop_
_entity_poly.entity_id
_entity_poly.type
_entity_poly.pdbx_seq_one_letter_code
_entity_poly.pdbx_strand_id
1 'polypeptide(L)'
;MNARVLCRLGRGPHDPRRLGHDLELSESTLRATLARLLELQLVRVARESSSSTGNGTTASEIELTPAGHGLAVVKFVAARFEWLTLNDPDPPSEHTA
;
A
#
# COMPACT_ATOMS: atom_id res chain seq x y z
N MET A 1 -10.06 -3.51 -1.05
CA MET A 1 -8.60 -3.52 -0.81
C MET A 1 -8.05 -2.14 -1.13
N ASN A 2 -7.40 -1.47 -0.18
CA ASN A 2 -6.97 -0.07 -0.33
C ASN A 2 -5.63 0.03 -1.08
N ALA A 3 -5.66 0.50 -2.34
CA ALA A 3 -4.47 0.57 -3.20
C ALA A 3 -3.40 1.53 -2.65
N ARG A 4 -3.79 2.57 -1.89
CA ARG A 4 -2.85 3.53 -1.29
C ARG A 4 -1.94 2.86 -0.26
N VAL A 5 -2.47 1.91 0.50
CA VAL A 5 -1.72 1.11 1.49
C VAL A 5 -0.65 0.27 0.79
N LEU A 6 -1.02 -0.45 -0.28
CA LEU A 6 -0.08 -1.25 -1.07
C LEU A 6 1.03 -0.39 -1.71
N CYS A 7 0.66 0.74 -2.34
CA CYS A 7 1.63 1.64 -2.96
C CYS A 7 2.60 2.26 -1.93
N ARG A 8 2.13 2.56 -0.71
CA ARG A 8 2.99 3.11 0.36
C ARG A 8 3.97 2.07 0.88
N LEU A 9 3.50 0.85 1.14
CA LEU A 9 4.35 -0.28 1.56
C LEU A 9 5.35 -0.70 0.46
N GLY A 10 5.06 -0.43 -0.81
CA GLY A 10 6.01 -0.65 -1.92
C GLY A 10 7.26 0.23 -1.87
N ARG A 11 7.31 1.21 -0.97
CA ARG A 11 8.51 2.04 -0.73
C ARG A 11 9.43 1.48 0.37
N GLY A 12 9.02 0.40 1.04
CA GLY A 12 9.77 -0.25 2.12
C GLY A 12 8.93 -0.56 3.36
N PRO A 13 9.54 -1.09 4.43
CA PRO A 13 8.86 -1.37 5.69
C PRO A 13 8.23 -0.12 6.31
N HIS A 14 7.05 -0.25 6.91
CA HIS A 14 6.37 0.85 7.61
C HIS A 14 5.74 0.39 8.93
N ASP A 15 5.77 1.27 9.93
CA ASP A 15 4.93 1.18 11.12
C ASP A 15 3.45 1.35 10.72
N PRO A 16 2.55 0.40 11.07
CA PRO A 16 1.12 0.50 10.80
C PRO A 16 0.48 1.81 11.29
N ARG A 17 0.86 2.32 12.46
CA ARG A 17 0.28 3.55 13.03
C ARG A 17 0.64 4.76 12.17
N ARG A 18 1.90 4.86 11.77
CA ARG A 18 2.38 5.91 10.85
C ARG A 18 1.73 5.76 9.48
N LEU A 19 1.57 4.54 8.99
CA LEU A 19 0.90 4.25 7.72
C LEU A 19 -0.57 4.70 7.72
N GLY A 20 -1.30 4.49 8.83
CA GLY A 20 -2.66 4.98 8.99
C GLY A 20 -2.72 6.51 8.98
N HIS A 21 -1.81 7.16 9.72
CA HIS A 21 -1.72 8.61 9.79
C HIS A 21 -1.37 9.25 8.44
N ASP A 22 -0.33 8.78 7.75
CA ASP A 22 0.12 9.28 6.44
C ASP A 22 -0.96 9.18 5.35
N LEU A 23 -1.86 8.21 5.48
CA LEU A 23 -2.92 7.95 4.50
C LEU A 23 -4.28 8.48 4.95
N GLU A 24 -4.36 9.13 6.11
CA GLU A 24 -5.59 9.63 6.73
C GLU A 24 -6.68 8.54 6.84
N LEU A 25 -6.26 7.31 7.18
CA LEU A 25 -7.17 6.17 7.32
C LEU A 25 -7.63 6.02 8.76
N SER A 26 -8.91 5.70 8.94
CA SER A 26 -9.39 5.24 10.24
C SER A 26 -8.72 3.93 10.65
N GLU A 27 -8.52 3.75 11.95
CA GLU A 27 -7.85 2.58 12.50
C GLU A 27 -8.55 1.27 12.09
N SER A 28 -9.88 1.26 12.06
CA SER A 28 -10.68 0.12 11.62
C SER A 28 -10.43 -0.24 10.15
N THR A 29 -10.37 0.77 9.27
CA THR A 29 -10.11 0.58 7.83
C THR A 29 -8.70 0.08 7.59
N LEU A 30 -7.71 0.65 8.29
CA LEU A 30 -6.34 0.19 8.21
C LEU A 30 -6.22 -1.26 8.69
N ARG A 31 -6.79 -1.60 9.85
CA ARG A 31 -6.74 -2.94 10.44
C ARG A 31 -7.37 -3.98 9.51
N ALA A 32 -8.57 -3.70 8.99
CA ALA A 32 -9.25 -4.59 8.04
C ALA A 32 -8.45 -4.77 6.75
N THR A 33 -7.81 -3.70 6.25
CA THR A 33 -6.96 -3.76 5.06
C THR A 33 -5.73 -4.62 5.30
N LEU A 34 -4.99 -4.38 6.40
CA LEU A 34 -3.78 -5.13 6.74
C LEU A 34 -4.09 -6.60 7.03
N ALA A 35 -5.17 -6.90 7.75
CA ALA A 35 -5.64 -8.27 7.98
C ALA A 35 -5.87 -8.99 6.65
N ARG A 36 -6.57 -8.35 5.71
CA ARG A 36 -6.81 -8.93 4.39
C ARG A 36 -5.52 -9.15 3.59
N LEU A 37 -4.56 -8.23 3.68
CA LEU A 37 -3.27 -8.38 3.00
C LEU A 37 -2.42 -9.51 3.60
N LEU A 38 -2.51 -9.72 4.93
CA LEU A 38 -1.87 -10.83 5.62
C LEU A 38 -2.50 -12.17 5.23
N GLU A 39 -3.83 -12.26 5.21
CA GLU A 39 -4.56 -13.46 4.75
C GLU A 39 -4.14 -13.89 3.34
N LEU A 40 -3.91 -12.90 2.46
CA LEU A 40 -3.48 -13.12 1.07
C LEU A 40 -1.97 -13.30 0.92
N GLN A 41 -1.20 -13.30 2.03
CA GLN A 41 0.26 -13.41 2.03
C GLN A 41 0.97 -12.34 1.18
N LEU A 42 0.35 -11.16 1.05
CA LEU A 42 0.88 -10.03 0.30
C LEU A 42 1.76 -9.12 1.15
N VAL A 43 1.63 -9.21 2.47
CA VAL A 43 2.48 -8.50 3.43
C VAL A 43 3.01 -9.47 4.48
N ARG A 44 4.12 -9.09 5.10
CA ARG A 44 4.72 -9.79 6.23
C ARG A 44 5.26 -8.80 7.26
N VAL A 45 5.50 -9.29 8.47
CA VAL A 45 6.20 -8.52 9.51
C VAL A 45 7.69 -8.53 9.19
N ALA A 46 8.27 -7.35 8.97
CA ALA A 46 9.68 -7.19 8.56
C ALA A 46 10.63 -7.29 9.75
N ARG A 47 10.27 -6.68 10.88
CA ARG A 47 11.02 -6.67 12.14
C ARG A 47 10.07 -6.56 13.32
N GLU A 48 10.26 -7.43 14.30
CA GLU A 48 9.87 -7.16 15.68
C GLU A 48 10.99 -6.32 16.28
N SER A 49 10.72 -5.04 16.57
CA SER A 49 11.71 -4.17 17.19
C SER A 49 12.04 -4.71 18.59
N SER A 50 13.14 -5.44 18.75
CA SER A 50 13.64 -5.87 20.05
C SER A 50 14.26 -4.69 20.79
N SER A 51 13.42 -3.79 21.31
CA SER A 51 13.89 -2.84 22.32
C SER A 51 14.09 -3.62 23.63
N SER A 52 15.32 -4.07 23.86
CA SER A 52 15.78 -4.43 25.19
C SER A 52 15.61 -3.21 26.10
N THR A 53 15.01 -3.44 27.28
CA THR A 53 14.81 -2.50 28.39
C THR A 53 13.51 -1.67 28.35
N GLY A 54 12.51 -2.15 29.11
CA GLY A 54 11.39 -1.34 29.61
C GLY A 54 10.07 -1.53 28.88
N ASN A 55 9.01 -1.85 29.64
CA ASN A 55 7.62 -1.97 29.20
C ASN A 55 7.23 -0.94 28.12
N GLY A 56 7.17 -1.36 26.86
CA GLY A 56 6.79 -0.48 25.75
C GLY A 56 6.54 -1.32 24.51
N THR A 57 5.34 -1.21 23.96
CA THR A 57 4.79 -2.01 22.86
C THR A 57 5.80 -2.14 21.70
N THR A 58 6.21 -3.36 21.36
CA THR A 58 7.04 -3.63 20.19
C THR A 58 6.30 -3.14 18.94
N ALA A 59 6.79 -2.06 18.32
CA ALA A 59 6.27 -1.60 17.04
C ALA A 59 6.80 -2.56 15.97
N SER A 60 5.93 -3.44 15.47
CA SER A 60 6.23 -4.35 14.37
C SER A 60 6.07 -3.62 13.04
N GLU A 61 7.13 -3.55 12.25
CA GLU A 61 7.06 -2.98 10.90
C GLU A 61 6.47 -4.00 9.92
N ILE A 62 5.65 -3.52 8.99
CA ILE A 62 5.05 -4.33 7.92
C ILE A 62 5.71 -3.98 6.60
N GLU A 63 6.00 -5.00 5.79
CA GLU A 63 6.51 -4.84 4.43
C GLU A 63 5.74 -5.73 3.44
N LEU A 64 5.86 -5.43 2.15
CA LEU A 64 5.30 -6.28 1.09
C LEU A 64 6.15 -7.55 0.89
N THR A 65 5.50 -8.68 0.63
CA THR A 65 6.16 -9.87 0.07
C THR A 65 6.50 -9.63 -1.42
N PRO A 66 7.25 -10.52 -2.10
CA PRO A 66 7.45 -10.39 -3.55
C PRO A 66 6.13 -10.35 -4.34
N ALA A 67 5.15 -11.16 -3.95
CA ALA A 67 3.80 -11.13 -4.54
C ALA A 67 3.09 -9.80 -4.25
N GLY A 68 3.21 -9.28 -3.03
CA GLY A 68 2.72 -7.96 -2.65
C GLY A 68 3.31 -6.83 -3.50
N HIS A 69 4.63 -6.85 -3.74
CA HIS A 69 5.32 -5.89 -4.60
C HIS A 69 4.78 -5.94 -6.03
N GLY A 70 4.61 -7.13 -6.60
CA GLY A 70 4.03 -7.29 -7.94
C GLY A 70 2.62 -6.67 -8.02
N LEU A 71 1.78 -6.92 -7.03
CA LEU A 71 0.45 -6.31 -6.97
C LEU A 71 0.49 -4.79 -6.80
N ALA A 72 1.39 -4.26 -5.99
CA ALA A 72 1.55 -2.81 -5.80
C ALA A 72 1.93 -2.11 -7.11
N VAL A 73 2.81 -2.71 -7.92
CA VAL A 73 3.15 -2.20 -9.26
C VAL A 73 1.93 -2.18 -10.17
N VAL A 74 1.19 -3.30 -10.24
CA VAL A 74 -0.04 -3.37 -11.07
C VAL A 74 -1.06 -2.31 -10.65
N LYS A 75 -1.25 -2.11 -9.34
CA LYS A 75 -2.17 -1.09 -8.82
C LYS A 75 -1.71 0.33 -9.11
N PHE A 76 -0.41 0.60 -9.02
CA PHE A 76 0.15 1.91 -9.38
C PHE A 76 -0.03 2.21 -10.87
N VAL A 77 0.29 1.25 -11.74
CA VAL A 77 0.14 1.38 -13.19
C VAL A 77 -1.33 1.60 -13.56
N ALA A 78 -2.24 0.82 -12.99
CA ALA A 78 -3.68 0.99 -13.20
C ALA A 78 -4.17 2.40 -12.79
N ALA A 79 -3.76 2.88 -11.62
CA ALA A 79 -4.12 4.22 -11.16
C ALA A 79 -3.53 5.32 -12.06
N ARG A 80 -2.32 5.11 -12.61
CA ARG A 80 -1.71 6.03 -13.58
C ARG A 80 -2.49 6.07 -14.90
N PHE A 81 -2.92 4.91 -15.41
CA PHE A 81 -3.77 4.84 -16.61
C PHE A 81 -5.12 5.51 -16.38
N GLU A 82 -5.78 5.23 -15.26
CA GLU A 82 -7.06 5.88 -14.91
C GLU A 82 -6.92 7.40 -14.84
N TRP A 83 -5.84 7.90 -14.21
CA TRP A 83 -5.57 9.33 -14.19
C TRP A 83 -5.37 9.89 -15.59
N LEU A 84 -4.63 9.20 -16.47
CA LEU A 84 -4.44 9.64 -17.85
C LEU A 84 -5.78 9.68 -18.58
N THR A 85 -6.59 8.62 -18.52
CA THR A 85 -7.92 8.59 -19.16
C THR A 85 -8.85 9.72 -18.70
N LEU A 86 -8.78 10.09 -17.42
CA LEU A 86 -9.61 11.17 -16.87
C LEU A 86 -9.09 12.58 -17.18
N ASN A 87 -7.80 12.73 -17.51
CA ASN A 87 -7.14 14.03 -17.66
C ASN A 87 -6.52 14.23 -19.06
N ASP A 88 -6.75 13.32 -20.01
CA ASP A 88 -6.33 13.52 -21.40
C ASP A 88 -7.32 14.48 -22.09
N PRO A 89 -6.88 15.67 -22.51
CA PRO A 89 -7.78 16.66 -23.11
C PRO A 89 -8.17 16.36 -24.56
N ASP A 90 -7.57 15.35 -25.21
CA ASP A 90 -7.90 14.97 -26.58
C ASP A 90 -8.24 13.47 -26.66
N PRO A 91 -9.46 13.07 -27.07
CA PRO A 91 -9.61 11.75 -27.67
C PRO A 91 -8.71 11.70 -28.92
N PRO A 92 -8.04 10.57 -29.21
CA PRO A 92 -7.17 10.47 -30.37
C PRO A 92 -7.97 10.89 -31.60
N SER A 93 -7.54 11.97 -32.26
CA SER A 93 -8.20 12.47 -33.46
C SER A 93 -8.25 11.32 -34.45
N GLU A 94 -9.47 10.82 -34.70
CA GLU A 94 -9.70 9.85 -35.76
C GLU A 94 -9.10 10.45 -37.03
N HIS A 95 -8.01 9.87 -37.52
CA HIS A 95 -7.55 10.12 -38.87
C HIS A 95 -8.62 9.56 -39.79
N THR A 96 -9.57 10.40 -40.17
CA THR A 96 -10.41 10.20 -41.34
C THR A 96 -9.47 10.06 -42.54
N ALA A 97 -9.36 8.81 -43.00
CA ALA A 97 -8.76 8.46 -44.28
C ALA A 97 -9.54 9.07 -45.45
#